data_AF-H8K9I8-F1
#
_entry.id   AF-H8K9I8-F1
#
_cell.length_a   1.000
_cell.length_b   1.000
_cell.length_c   1.000
_cell.angle_alpha   90.00
_cell.angle_beta   90.00
_cell.angle_gamma   90.00
#
_symmetry.space_group_name_H-M   'P 1'
#
loop_
_entity.id
_entity.type
_entity.pdbx_description
1 polymer ?
#
loop_
_entity_poly.entity_id
_entity_poly.type
_entity_poly.pdbx_seq_one_letter_code
_entity_poly.pdbx_strand_id
1 'polypeptide(L)' 'MQYKLSFSKTALKNLLKSSTNKRKAILEKLEQLKLSPYKENNNIKKLIGHNGYRLEIIG' A
#
# COMPACT_ATOMS: atom_id res chain seq x y z
N MET A 1 -17.84 -1.76 -6.87
CA MET A 1 -17.29 -0.38 -6.80
C MET A 1 -15.78 -0.48 -6.76
N GLN A 2 -15.07 0.22 -7.65
CA GLN A 2 -13.60 0.18 -7.67
C GLN A 2 -13.07 1.41 -6.93
N TYR A 3 -12.24 1.18 -5.90
CA TYR A 3 -11.61 2.28 -5.17
C TYR A 3 -10.50 2.90 -6.04
N LYS A 4 -10.06 4.12 -5.71
CA LYS A 4 -8.95 4.79 -6.40
C LYS A 4 -7.73 4.86 -5.48
N LEU A 5 -6.56 4.54 -6.03
CA LEU A 5 -5.29 4.76 -5.35
C LEU A 5 -4.85 6.21 -5.53
N SER A 6 -4.48 6.85 -4.43
CA SER A 6 -3.96 8.20 -4.39
C SER A 6 -2.69 8.20 -3.55
N PHE A 7 -1.66 8.91 -4.01
CA PHE A 7 -0.37 8.97 -3.34
C PHE A 7 -0.04 10.42 -2.96
N SER A 8 0.56 10.61 -1.79
CA SER A 8 1.18 11.89 -1.47
C SER A 8 2.45 12.10 -2.32
N LYS A 9 2.86 13.36 -2.49
CA LYS A 9 4.10 13.71 -3.21
C LYS A 9 5.32 12.99 -2.60
N THR A 10 5.38 12.90 -1.28
CA THR A 10 6.46 12.23 -0.56
C THR A 10 6.45 10.71 -0.77
N ALA A 11 5.27 10.09 -0.77
CA ALA A 11 5.14 8.66 -1.05
C ALA A 11 5.61 8.30 -2.46
N LEU A 12 5.22 9.08 -3.48
CA LEU A 12 5.70 8.89 -4.86
C LEU A 12 7.23 9.01 -4.95
N LYS A 13 7.81 10.04 -4.33
CA LYS A 13 9.26 10.24 -4.32
C LYS A 13 10.00 9.04 -3.70
N ASN A 14 9.47 8.50 -2.60
CA ASN A 14 10.07 7.35 -1.91
C ASN A 14 9.89 6.04 -2.71
N LEU A 15 8.75 5.88 -3.38
CA LEU A 15 8.49 4.74 -4.26
C LEU A 15 9.44 4.71 -5.45
N LEU A 16 9.71 5.88 -6.06
CA LEU A 16 10.65 6.00 -7.18
C LEU A 16 12.11 5.72 -6.78
N LYS A 17 12.49 6.04 -5.52
CA LYS A 17 13.80 5.70 -4.97
C LYS A 17 13.99 4.20 -4.68
N SER A 18 12.90 3.44 -4.61
CA SER A 18 12.96 1.99 -4.36
C SER A 18 13.41 1.24 -5.61
N SER A 19 14.01 0.06 -5.43
CA SER A 19 14.37 -0.82 -6.55
C SER A 19 13.14 -1.20 -7.36
N THR A 20 13.32 -1.46 -8.66
CA THR A 20 12.22 -1.81 -9.58
C THR A 20 11.38 -2.98 -9.07
N ASN A 21 12.02 -4.03 -8.52
CA ASN A 21 11.33 -5.20 -7.98
C ASN A 21 10.44 -4.82 -6.78
N LYS A 22 10.99 -4.05 -5.83
CA LYS A 22 10.21 -3.58 -4.66
C LYS A 22 9.06 -2.68 -5.09
N ARG A 23 9.28 -1.76 -6.03
CA ARG A 23 8.24 -0.88 -6.56
C ARG A 23 7.10 -1.69 -7.21
N LYS A 24 7.45 -2.70 -8.01
CA LYS A 24 6.47 -3.59 -8.64
C LYS A 24 5.65 -4.35 -7.60
N ALA A 25 6.30 -4.97 -6.62
CA ALA A 25 5.63 -5.68 -5.52
C ALA A 25 4.68 -4.76 -4.72
N ILE A 26 5.10 -3.52 -4.44
CA ILE A 26 4.27 -2.51 -3.78
C ILE A 26 3.01 -2.22 -4.61
N LEU A 27 3.17 -1.90 -5.89
CA LEU A 27 2.06 -1.52 -6.75
C LEU A 27 1.07 -2.68 -6.96
N GLU A 28 1.57 -3.90 -7.18
CA GLU A 28 0.72 -5.08 -7.33
C GLU A 28 -0.13 -5.31 -6.08
N LYS A 29 0.47 -5.19 -4.88
CA LYS A 29 -0.28 -5.37 -3.63
C LYS A 29 -1.33 -4.29 -3.42
N LEU A 30 -1.03 -3.04 -3.79
CA LEU A 30 -1.99 -1.94 -3.72
C LEU A 30 -3.15 -2.10 -4.71
N GLU A 31 -2.89 -2.56 -5.94
CA GLU A 31 -3.95 -2.87 -6.91
C GLU A 31 -4.84 -4.03 -6.44
N GLN A 32 -4.28 -5.06 -5.80
CA GLN A 32 -5.07 -6.11 -5.17
C GLN A 32 -5.97 -5.56 -4.05
N LEU A 33 -5.44 -4.71 -3.17
CA LEU A 33 -6.21 -4.11 -2.09
C LEU A 33 -7.32 -3.19 -2.60
N LYS A 34 -7.09 -2.49 -3.71
CA LYS A 34 -8.08 -1.62 -4.35
C LYS A 34 -9.36 -2.36 -4.75
N LEU A 35 -9.28 -3.66 -5.03
CA LEU A 35 -10.45 -4.48 -5.36
C LEU A 35 -11.32 -4.77 -4.13
N SER A 36 -10.73 -4.85 -2.93
CA SER A 36 -11.43 -5.17 -1.69
C SER A 36 -10.68 -4.61 -0.47
N PRO A 37 -10.73 -3.28 -0.23
CA PRO A 37 -9.83 -2.62 0.73
C PRO A 37 -10.14 -2.95 2.18
N TYR A 38 -11.38 -3.35 2.48
CA TYR A 38 -11.82 -3.71 3.83
C TYR A 38 -11.80 -5.21 4.09
N LYS A 39 -11.29 -6.01 3.14
CA LYS A 39 -11.11 -7.44 3.36
C LYS A 39 -10.03 -7.65 4.43
N GLU A 40 -10.26 -8.60 5.32
CA GLU A 40 -9.27 -9.00 6.31
C GLU A 40 -7.95 -9.39 5.63
N ASN A 41 -6.86 -8.86 6.16
CA ASN A 41 -5.52 -9.11 5.68
C ASN A 41 -4.55 -9.07 6.85
N ASN A 42 -3.90 -10.20 7.11
CA ASN A 42 -2.96 -10.36 8.23
C ASN A 42 -1.74 -9.43 8.14
N ASN A 43 -1.44 -8.92 6.94
CA ASN A 43 -0.33 -8.00 6.71
C ASN A 43 -0.73 -6.53 6.91
N ILE A 44 -1.99 -6.25 7.25
CA ILE A 44 -2.49 -4.91 7.55
C ILE A 44 -2.63 -4.76 9.07
N LYS A 45 -1.96 -3.77 9.64
CA LYS A 45 -2.05 -3.44 11.07
C LYS A 45 -2.44 -1.98 11.23
N LYS A 46 -3.40 -1.71 12.13
CA LYS A 46 -3.81 -0.33 12.46
C LYS A 46 -2.67 0.39 13.16
N LEU A 47 -2.42 1.64 12.79
CA LEU A 47 -1.43 2.47 13.44
C LEU A 47 -1.95 2.97 14.80
N ILE A 48 -1.09 2.97 15.82
CA ILE A 48 -1.40 3.56 17.12
C ILE A 48 -1.18 5.08 17.01
N GLY A 49 -2.15 5.88 17.46
CA GLY A 49 -2.07 7.35 17.43
C GLY A 49 -2.31 7.99 16.06
N HIS A 50 -2.60 7.22 15.01
CA HIS A 50 -2.90 7.73 13.67
C HIS A 50 -4.14 7.05 13.09
N ASN A 51 -4.98 7.81 12.37
CA ASN A 51 -6.10 7.26 11.64
C ASN A 51 -5.63 6.65 10.30
N GLY A 52 -4.99 5.49 10.38
CA GLY A 52 -4.45 4.81 9.21
C GLY A 52 -3.94 3.41 9.51
N TYR A 53 -3.47 2.73 8.47
CA TYR A 53 -2.97 1.37 8.54
C TYR A 53 -1.58 1.26 7.92
N ARG A 54 -0.78 0.33 8.45
CA ARG A 54 0.47 -0.13 7.84
C ARG A 54 0.19 -1.41 7.09
N LEU A 55 0.63 -1.47 5.83
CA LEU A 55 0.70 -2.69 5.03
C LEU A 55 2.14 -3.18 5.00
N GLU A 56 2.35 -4.44 5.36
CA GLU A 56 3.63 -5.12 5.21
C GLU A 56 3.72 -5.81 3.84
N ILE A 57 4.84 -5.60 3.16
CA ILE A 57 5.10 -6.17 1.84
C ILE A 57 6.23 -7.17 1.99
N ILE A 58 5.87 -8.44 1.91
CA ILE A 58 6.79 -9.57 1.88
C ILE A 58 7.17 -9.74 0.41
N GLY A 59 8.46 -9.67 0.11
CA GLY A 59 9.03 -9.77 -1.23
C GLY A 59 10.10 -10.85 -1.29
#